data_AF-A0A947YDF3-F1
#
_entry.id   AF-A0A947YDF3-F1
#
_cell.length_a   1.000
_cell.length_b   1.000
_cell.length_c   1.000
_cell.angle_alpha   90.00
_cell.angle_beta   90.00
_cell.angle_gamma   90.00
#
_symmetry.space_group_name_H-M   'P 1'
#
loop_
_entity.id
_entity.type
_entity.pdbx_description
1 polymer ?
#
loop_
_entity_poly.entity_id
_entity_poly.type
_entity_poly.pdbx_seq_one_letter_code
_entity_poly.pdbx_strand_id
1 'polypeptide(L)'
;EKELEPILIDTSVSHLQKIFVTNDFINLEFHISIASDFDHIDKRDLNYFPNGYSILFDKSGLLNNKIVNSIQPSQDISQQEKFDKLNNSFWFFVQSTAPFIERGEYWFAAAGYWVWMYVKLCTLLRMYSNTEVSYNPMKHIEEILNPEIITEIQPLRNLENPSDLKNKMRLLINIYSKYAKKTANLNSLTYTSKQENKVKEYVNKYLAN
;
A
#
# COMPACT_ATOMS: atom_id res chain seq x y z
N GLU A 1 32.74 17.41 -4.51
CA GLU A 1 31.79 16.31 -4.24
C GLU A 1 32.39 15.43 -3.16
N LYS A 2 31.61 14.96 -2.19
CA LYS A 2 32.11 13.94 -1.25
C LYS A 2 32.10 12.61 -2.00
N GLU A 3 33.23 11.91 -2.07
CA GLU A 3 33.29 10.56 -2.62
C GLU A 3 32.46 9.62 -1.76
N LEU A 4 31.46 8.99 -2.39
CA LEU A 4 30.71 7.89 -1.80
C LEU A 4 31.63 6.67 -1.84
N GLU A 5 32.18 6.27 -0.69
CA GLU A 5 32.92 5.01 -0.59
C GLU A 5 31.94 3.90 -0.20
N PRO A 6 31.64 2.95 -1.10
CA PRO A 6 30.74 1.85 -0.79
C PRO A 6 31.44 0.87 0.17
N ILE A 7 30.85 0.65 1.34
CA ILE A 7 31.24 -0.43 2.24
C ILE A 7 30.33 -1.62 1.91
N LEU A 8 30.93 -2.71 1.40
CA LEU A 8 30.20 -3.95 1.19
C LEU A 8 29.83 -4.53 2.55
N ILE A 9 28.54 -4.50 2.89
CA ILE A 9 27.99 -5.31 3.96
C ILE A 9 27.57 -6.61 3.29
N ASP A 10 28.48 -7.58 3.24
CA ASP A 10 28.20 -8.87 2.61
C ASP A 10 26.98 -9.50 3.29
N THR A 11 25.87 -9.52 2.57
CA THR A 11 24.65 -10.19 2.98
C THR A 11 24.34 -11.17 1.88
N SER A 12 24.44 -12.45 2.21
CA SER A 12 24.19 -13.57 1.31
C SER A 12 22.69 -13.73 1.03
N VAL A 13 22.06 -12.73 0.40
CA VAL A 13 20.62 -12.76 0.08
C VAL A 13 20.39 -13.63 -1.16
N SER A 14 21.29 -13.55 -2.16
CA SER A 14 21.46 -14.55 -3.23
C SER A 14 22.74 -14.25 -4.04
N HIS A 15 23.16 -15.15 -4.96
CA HIS A 15 24.33 -14.93 -5.83
C HIS A 15 24.22 -13.70 -6.77
N LEU A 16 23.01 -13.14 -6.91
CA LEU A 16 22.67 -12.12 -7.92
C LEU A 16 22.14 -10.80 -7.33
N GLN A 17 22.03 -10.72 -6.00
CA GLN A 17 21.61 -9.53 -5.26
C GLN A 17 22.73 -9.14 -4.30
N LYS A 18 23.25 -7.92 -4.44
CA LYS A 18 24.27 -7.38 -3.55
C LYS A 18 23.77 -6.10 -2.90
N ILE A 19 23.88 -6.04 -1.58
CA ILE A 19 23.52 -4.87 -0.79
C ILE A 19 24.82 -4.21 -0.34
N PHE A 20 24.93 -2.90 -0.56
CA PHE A 20 26.03 -2.07 -0.09
C PHE A 20 25.46 -0.95 0.78
N VAL A 21 26.25 -0.54 1.75
CA VAL A 21 25.95 0.69 2.50
C VAL A 21 27.15 1.61 2.31
N THR A 22 26.93 2.80 1.80
CA THR A 22 28.00 3.80 1.67
C THR A 22 28.40 4.34 3.04
N ASN A 23 29.57 4.94 3.13
CA ASN A 23 30.09 5.61 4.33
C ASN A 23 29.16 6.72 4.91
N ASP A 24 28.21 7.23 4.11
CA ASP A 24 27.16 8.18 4.51
C ASP A 24 25.78 7.51 4.74
N PHE A 25 25.76 6.19 4.92
CA PHE A 25 24.58 5.39 5.24
C PHE A 25 23.50 5.36 4.15
N ILE A 26 23.87 5.58 2.89
CA ILE A 26 22.97 5.32 1.76
C ILE A 26 22.95 3.82 1.51
N ASN A 27 21.75 3.22 1.57
CA ASN A 27 21.54 1.83 1.21
C ASN A 27 21.46 1.71 -0.33
N LEU A 28 22.36 0.93 -0.92
CA LEU A 28 22.41 0.65 -2.35
C LEU A 28 22.14 -0.83 -2.58
N GLU A 29 21.08 -1.11 -3.33
CA GLU A 29 20.71 -2.47 -3.69
C GLU A 29 20.94 -2.69 -5.19
N PHE A 30 21.79 -3.65 -5.53
CA PHE A 30 22.11 -4.00 -6.91
C PHE A 30 21.57 -5.38 -7.24
N HIS A 31 20.78 -5.45 -8.32
CA HIS A 31 20.30 -6.69 -8.89
C HIS A 31 20.96 -6.91 -10.24
N ILE A 32 21.60 -8.06 -10.40
CA ILE A 32 22.12 -8.51 -11.69
C ILE A 32 21.14 -9.55 -12.21
N SER A 33 20.51 -9.27 -13.34
CA SER A 33 19.55 -10.17 -13.98
C SER A 33 19.88 -10.31 -15.46
N ILE A 34 19.59 -11.48 -16.02
CA ILE A 34 19.73 -11.68 -17.46
C ILE A 34 18.55 -11.00 -18.17
N ALA A 35 18.77 -10.51 -19.39
CA ALA A 35 17.75 -9.75 -20.12
C ALA A 35 16.46 -10.54 -20.39
N SER A 36 16.52 -11.88 -20.39
CA SER A 36 15.36 -12.75 -20.52
C SER A 36 14.50 -12.80 -19.26
N ASP A 37 15.04 -12.47 -18.08
CA ASP A 37 14.23 -12.39 -16.85
C ASP A 37 13.18 -11.27 -16.93
N PHE A 38 13.36 -10.35 -17.88
CA PHE A 38 12.43 -9.26 -18.17
C PHE A 38 11.32 -9.67 -19.16
N ASP A 39 11.37 -10.86 -19.76
CA ASP A 39 10.33 -11.35 -20.69
C ASP A 39 9.01 -11.68 -20.01
N HIS A 40 9.05 -11.95 -18.70
CA HIS A 40 7.90 -12.34 -17.88
C HIS A 40 7.80 -11.47 -16.62
N ILE A 41 8.27 -10.23 -16.72
CA ILE A 41 8.33 -9.31 -15.59
C ILE A 41 6.94 -8.89 -15.10
N ASP A 42 5.95 -8.91 -16.00
CA ASP A 42 4.52 -8.78 -15.73
C ASP A 42 3.96 -9.94 -14.87
N LYS A 43 4.61 -11.11 -14.91
CA LYS A 43 4.20 -12.31 -14.18
C LYS A 43 4.90 -12.49 -12.84
N ARG A 44 5.83 -11.59 -12.48
CA ARG A 44 6.48 -11.65 -11.17
C ARG A 44 5.48 -11.29 -10.07
N ASP A 45 5.60 -11.94 -8.92
CA ASP A 45 4.82 -11.59 -7.73
C ASP A 45 4.99 -10.10 -7.36
N LEU A 46 6.20 -9.57 -7.60
CA LEU A 46 6.54 -8.16 -7.42
C LEU A 46 7.08 -7.51 -8.71
N ASN A 47 6.27 -6.61 -9.29
CA ASN A 47 6.67 -5.71 -10.35
C ASN A 47 6.76 -4.28 -9.80
N TYR A 48 7.99 -3.79 -9.57
CA TYR A 48 8.23 -2.47 -8.97
C TYR A 48 8.20 -1.31 -9.99
N PHE A 49 8.29 -1.60 -11.29
CA PHE A 49 8.38 -0.60 -12.36
C PHE A 49 7.20 0.39 -12.43
N PRO A 50 5.95 0.03 -12.08
CA PRO A 50 4.85 0.99 -12.02
C PRO A 50 5.05 2.13 -11.00
N ASN A 51 5.96 1.99 -10.02
CA ASN A 51 6.28 3.06 -9.06
C ASN A 51 7.28 4.09 -9.60
N GLY A 52 7.67 3.96 -10.87
CA GLY A 52 8.69 4.76 -11.52
C GLY A 52 10.03 4.04 -11.64
N TYR A 53 10.73 4.31 -12.73
CA TYR A 53 12.08 3.81 -13.01
C TYR A 53 12.85 4.84 -13.86
N SER A 54 14.16 4.71 -13.90
CA SER A 54 15.02 5.51 -14.77
C SER A 54 16.04 4.60 -15.44
N ILE A 55 16.12 4.67 -16.77
CA ILE A 55 17.14 3.95 -17.54
C ILE A 55 18.31 4.88 -17.73
N LEU A 56 19.41 4.59 -17.03
CA LEU A 56 20.66 5.33 -17.21
C LEU A 56 21.34 4.96 -18.53
N PHE A 57 21.20 3.70 -18.95
CA PHE A 57 21.87 3.18 -20.13
C PHE A 57 21.19 1.91 -20.67
N ASP A 58 20.84 1.89 -21.97
CA ASP A 58 20.31 0.71 -22.67
C ASP A 58 20.96 0.61 -24.06
N LYS A 59 21.87 -0.34 -24.24
CA LYS A 59 22.58 -0.55 -25.51
C LYS A 59 21.68 -1.07 -26.65
N SER A 60 20.56 -1.70 -26.29
CA SER A 60 19.74 -2.50 -27.21
C SER A 60 18.39 -1.85 -27.53
N GLY A 61 17.92 -0.95 -26.67
CA GLY A 61 16.56 -0.42 -26.68
C GLY A 61 15.48 -1.42 -26.24
N LEU A 62 15.84 -2.68 -25.97
CA LEU A 62 14.90 -3.75 -25.65
C LEU A 62 14.40 -3.67 -24.20
N LEU A 63 15.24 -3.19 -23.28
CA LEU A 63 14.92 -3.18 -21.85
C LEU A 63 13.75 -2.22 -21.58
N ASN A 64 13.80 -1.02 -22.15
CA ASN A 64 12.72 -0.05 -21.99
C ASN A 64 11.39 -0.61 -22.51
N ASN A 65 11.39 -1.22 -23.69
CA ASN A 65 10.18 -1.77 -24.29
C ASN A 65 9.57 -2.88 -23.42
N LYS A 66 10.40 -3.78 -22.87
CA LYS A 66 9.92 -4.84 -21.95
C LYS A 66 9.31 -4.26 -20.68
N ILE A 67 9.96 -3.26 -20.07
CA ILE A 67 9.45 -2.59 -18.88
C ILE A 67 8.12 -1.89 -19.18
N VAL A 68 8.04 -1.09 -20.25
CA VAL A 68 6.82 -0.36 -20.66
C VAL A 68 5.66 -1.33 -20.92
N ASN A 69 5.92 -2.45 -21.59
CA ASN A 69 4.88 -3.45 -21.85
C ASN A 69 4.39 -4.10 -20.55
N SER A 70 5.27 -4.28 -19.56
CA SER A 70 4.91 -4.92 -18.30
C SER A 70 4.13 -4.05 -17.31
N ILE A 71 4.24 -2.74 -17.46
CA ILE A 71 3.48 -1.79 -16.64
C ILE A 71 2.10 -1.49 -17.25
N GLN A 72 1.80 -2.05 -18.43
CA GLN A 72 0.46 -1.90 -18.99
C GLN A 72 -0.56 -2.57 -18.06
N PRO A 73 -1.68 -1.90 -17.77
CA PRO A 73 -2.68 -2.42 -16.85
C PRO A 73 -3.20 -3.79 -17.32
N SER A 74 -3.05 -4.80 -16.46
CA SER A 74 -3.60 -6.14 -16.69
C SER A 74 -5.12 -6.09 -16.59
N GLN A 75 -5.82 -6.14 -17.73
CA GLN A 75 -7.28 -5.98 -17.86
C GLN A 75 -7.84 -4.71 -17.21
N ASP A 76 -8.38 -3.82 -18.05
CA ASP A 76 -9.01 -2.60 -17.59
C ASP A 76 -10.37 -2.94 -16.94
N ILE A 77 -10.33 -3.33 -15.67
CA ILE A 77 -11.53 -3.44 -14.85
C ILE A 77 -12.10 -2.05 -14.60
N SER A 78 -13.42 -1.93 -14.64
CA SER A 78 -14.09 -0.64 -14.51
C SER A 78 -13.74 0.04 -13.18
N GLN A 79 -13.82 1.38 -13.14
CA GLN A 79 -13.60 2.12 -11.91
C GLN A 79 -14.55 1.68 -10.78
N GLN A 80 -15.78 1.29 -11.13
CA GLN A 80 -16.75 0.69 -10.20
C GLN A 80 -16.22 -0.63 -9.63
N GLU A 81 -15.73 -1.55 -10.46
CA GLU A 81 -15.17 -2.81 -10.00
C GLU A 81 -13.93 -2.63 -9.12
N LYS A 82 -13.04 -1.68 -9.46
CA LYS A 82 -11.88 -1.32 -8.62
C LYS A 82 -12.35 -0.84 -7.25
N PHE A 83 -13.33 0.05 -7.22
CA PHE A 83 -13.90 0.60 -5.99
C PHE A 83 -14.61 -0.47 -5.15
N ASP A 84 -15.38 -1.35 -5.78
CA ASP A 84 -16.08 -2.45 -5.09
C ASP A 84 -15.09 -3.46 -4.50
N LYS A 85 -14.07 -3.87 -5.26
CA LYS A 85 -12.99 -4.75 -4.76
C LYS A 85 -12.28 -4.13 -3.56
N LEU A 86 -11.99 -2.83 -3.61
CA LEU A 86 -11.35 -2.08 -2.54
C LEU A 86 -12.22 -2.09 -1.27
N ASN A 87 -13.49 -1.71 -1.38
CA ASN A 87 -14.43 -1.66 -0.25
C ASN A 87 -14.70 -3.05 0.34
N ASN A 88 -14.93 -4.05 -0.51
CA ASN A 88 -15.18 -5.41 -0.05
C ASN A 88 -13.98 -5.97 0.72
N SER A 89 -12.77 -5.72 0.22
CA SER A 89 -11.53 -6.11 0.89
C SER A 89 -11.40 -5.41 2.24
N PHE A 90 -11.58 -4.08 2.28
CA PHE A 90 -11.49 -3.31 3.51
C PHE A 90 -12.43 -3.84 4.60
N TRP A 91 -13.70 -4.02 4.26
CA TRP A 91 -14.71 -4.50 5.20
C TRP A 91 -14.47 -5.94 5.65
N PHE A 92 -13.97 -6.80 4.76
CA PHE A 92 -13.53 -8.15 5.12
C PHE A 92 -12.38 -8.12 6.15
N PHE A 93 -11.37 -7.27 5.97
CA PHE A 93 -10.25 -7.17 6.90
C PHE A 93 -10.65 -6.54 8.23
N VAL A 94 -11.52 -5.55 8.22
CA VAL A 94 -12.12 -4.99 9.44
C VAL A 94 -12.81 -6.09 10.26
N GLN A 95 -13.66 -6.90 9.61
CA GLN A 95 -14.37 -8.00 10.27
C GLN A 95 -13.40 -9.07 10.78
N SER A 96 -12.35 -9.39 10.02
CA SER A 96 -11.39 -10.46 10.35
C SER A 96 -10.36 -10.05 11.40
N THR A 97 -10.05 -8.76 11.50
CA THR A 97 -9.04 -8.24 12.44
C THR A 97 -9.61 -8.05 13.85
N ALA A 98 -10.91 -7.74 13.96
CA ALA A 98 -11.56 -7.44 15.25
C ALA A 98 -11.44 -8.57 16.30
N PRO A 99 -11.58 -9.87 15.96
CA PRO A 99 -11.39 -10.95 16.92
C PRO A 99 -9.98 -11.02 17.51
N PHE A 100 -8.93 -10.70 16.73
CA PHE A 100 -7.55 -10.71 17.24
C PHE A 100 -7.35 -9.66 18.34
N ILE A 101 -8.01 -8.51 18.22
CA ILE A 101 -7.97 -7.44 19.23
C ILE A 101 -8.64 -7.91 20.54
N GLU A 102 -9.78 -8.59 20.43
CA GLU A 102 -10.51 -9.11 21.59
C GLU A 102 -9.74 -10.21 22.34
N ARG A 103 -9.07 -11.11 21.60
CA ARG A 103 -8.23 -12.16 22.18
C ARG A 103 -6.87 -11.65 22.72
N GLY A 104 -6.58 -10.36 22.60
CA GLY A 104 -5.31 -9.78 23.03
C GLY A 104 -4.11 -10.17 22.15
N GLU A 105 -4.35 -10.66 20.93
CA GLU A 105 -3.33 -11.04 19.96
C GLU A 105 -2.78 -9.79 19.24
N TYR A 106 -2.09 -8.94 20.01
CA TYR A 106 -1.69 -7.59 19.58
C TYR A 106 -0.92 -7.59 18.26
N TRP A 107 0.08 -8.44 18.08
CA TRP A 107 0.92 -8.43 16.88
C TRP A 107 0.14 -8.81 15.62
N PHE A 108 -0.77 -9.78 15.70
CA PHE A 108 -1.65 -10.14 14.58
C PHE A 108 -2.63 -9.01 14.26
N ALA A 109 -3.21 -8.40 15.30
CA ALA A 109 -4.11 -7.27 15.12
C ALA A 109 -3.40 -6.03 14.54
N ALA A 110 -2.19 -5.74 14.99
CA ALA A 110 -1.35 -4.66 14.47
C ALA A 110 -0.93 -4.91 13.02
N ALA A 111 -0.56 -6.14 12.67
CA ALA A 111 -0.27 -6.52 11.29
C ALA A 111 -1.49 -6.35 10.38
N GLY A 112 -2.67 -6.80 10.82
CA GLY A 112 -3.92 -6.62 10.07
C GLY A 112 -4.32 -5.16 9.93
N TYR A 113 -4.12 -4.36 10.98
CA TYR A 113 -4.32 -2.92 10.94
C TYR A 113 -3.45 -2.25 9.88
N TRP A 114 -2.14 -2.51 9.88
CA TRP A 114 -1.20 -1.86 8.96
C TRP A 114 -1.30 -2.37 7.54
N VAL A 115 -1.10 -3.67 7.36
CA VAL A 115 -0.92 -4.28 6.03
C VAL A 115 -2.24 -4.35 5.28
N TRP A 116 -3.35 -4.53 5.99
CA TRP A 116 -4.64 -4.79 5.34
C TRP A 116 -5.62 -3.62 5.42
N MET A 117 -5.68 -2.89 6.54
CA MET A 117 -6.66 -1.82 6.69
C MET A 117 -6.11 -0.45 6.29
N TYR A 118 -4.93 -0.07 6.80
CA TYR A 118 -4.33 1.24 6.53
C TYR A 118 -3.92 1.39 5.06
N VAL A 119 -3.33 0.35 4.45
CA VAL A 119 -3.02 0.32 3.01
C VAL A 119 -4.28 0.54 2.15
N LYS A 120 -5.43 -0.03 2.54
CA LYS A 120 -6.69 0.15 1.79
C LYS A 120 -7.23 1.57 1.97
N LEU A 121 -7.09 2.18 3.14
CA LEU A 121 -7.38 3.60 3.33
C LEU A 121 -6.51 4.47 2.41
N CYS A 122 -5.19 4.22 2.36
CA CYS A 122 -4.29 4.95 1.47
C CYS A 122 -4.67 4.78 -0.01
N THR A 123 -5.06 3.56 -0.41
CA THR A 123 -5.54 3.28 -1.78
C THR A 123 -6.80 4.09 -2.10
N LEU A 124 -7.76 4.13 -1.17
CA LEU A 124 -9.00 4.89 -1.32
C LEU A 124 -8.74 6.40 -1.42
N LEU A 125 -7.83 6.93 -0.61
CA LEU A 125 -7.46 8.35 -0.63
C LEU A 125 -6.77 8.74 -1.94
N ARG A 126 -5.98 7.85 -2.52
CA ARG A 126 -5.41 8.04 -3.86
C ARG A 126 -6.47 8.12 -4.93
N MET A 127 -7.42 7.18 -4.90
CA MET A 127 -8.58 7.19 -5.80
C MET A 127 -9.40 8.48 -5.62
N TYR A 128 -9.56 8.96 -4.38
CA TYR A 128 -10.23 10.24 -4.10
C TYR A 128 -9.50 11.43 -4.71
N SER A 129 -8.15 11.43 -4.69
CA SER A 129 -7.31 12.50 -5.23
C SER A 129 -6.93 12.33 -6.72
N ASN A 130 -7.45 11.32 -7.41
CA ASN A 130 -7.07 10.97 -8.79
C ASN A 130 -5.56 10.74 -9.00
N THR A 131 -4.87 10.14 -8.02
CA THR A 131 -3.44 9.82 -8.06
C THR A 131 -3.18 8.33 -7.77
N GLU A 132 -3.83 7.46 -8.54
CA GLU A 132 -3.70 6.01 -8.37
C GLU A 132 -2.24 5.55 -8.52
N VAL A 133 -1.83 4.63 -7.64
CA VAL A 133 -0.51 3.99 -7.68
C VAL A 133 -0.72 2.50 -7.48
N SER A 134 -0.09 1.69 -8.33
CA SER A 134 -0.37 0.26 -8.45
C SER A 134 0.26 -0.61 -7.37
N TYR A 135 1.36 -0.18 -6.74
CA TYR A 135 2.15 -1.09 -5.89
C TYR A 135 2.38 -0.60 -4.45
N ASN A 136 2.51 0.71 -4.20
CA ASN A 136 2.66 1.23 -2.85
C ASN A 136 1.75 2.45 -2.59
N PRO A 137 0.52 2.21 -2.10
CA PRO A 137 -0.43 3.27 -1.79
C PRO A 137 0.05 4.26 -0.71
N MET A 138 1.03 3.90 0.12
CA MET A 138 1.54 4.75 1.21
C MET A 138 2.68 5.68 0.78
N LYS A 139 3.39 5.35 -0.30
CA LYS A 139 4.60 6.09 -0.74
C LYS A 139 4.28 7.54 -1.10
N HIS A 140 4.95 8.52 -0.50
CA HIS A 140 4.71 9.96 -0.75
C HIS A 140 3.25 10.41 -0.55
N ILE A 141 2.45 9.71 0.26
CA ILE A 141 1.04 10.06 0.45
C ILE A 141 0.86 11.49 1.01
N GLU A 142 1.85 11.97 1.76
CA GLU A 142 1.90 13.31 2.36
C GLU A 142 2.07 14.42 1.33
N GLU A 143 2.75 14.13 0.22
CA GLU A 143 2.99 15.10 -0.86
C GLU A 143 1.77 15.23 -1.78
N ILE A 144 0.87 14.26 -1.72
CA ILE A 144 -0.20 14.06 -2.69
C ILE A 144 -1.57 14.47 -2.14
N LEU A 145 -1.81 14.24 -0.85
CA LEU A 145 -3.09 14.56 -0.22
C LEU A 145 -3.10 15.98 0.32
N ASN A 146 -4.29 16.59 0.31
CA ASN A 146 -4.50 17.89 0.93
C ASN A 146 -4.11 17.86 2.43
N PRO A 147 -3.51 18.95 2.97
CA PRO A 147 -3.06 19.00 4.36
C PRO A 147 -4.12 18.66 5.41
N GLU A 148 -5.39 18.98 5.14
CA GLU A 148 -6.52 18.63 5.99
C GLU A 148 -6.68 17.10 6.12
N ILE A 149 -6.55 16.37 5.01
CA ILE A 149 -6.63 14.91 5.00
C ILE A 149 -5.45 14.30 5.75
N ILE A 150 -4.24 14.86 5.56
CA ILE A 150 -3.05 14.44 6.29
C ILE A 150 -3.23 14.61 7.79
N THR A 151 -3.78 15.74 8.23
CA THR A 151 -4.10 16.00 9.63
C THR A 151 -5.10 14.98 10.18
N GLU A 152 -6.12 14.61 9.40
CA GLU A 152 -7.10 13.59 9.79
C GLU A 152 -6.49 12.18 9.95
N ILE A 153 -5.56 11.79 9.07
CA ILE A 153 -4.96 10.44 9.11
C ILE A 153 -3.72 10.33 9.99
N GLN A 154 -3.12 11.45 10.41
CA GLN A 154 -1.89 11.45 11.22
C GLN A 154 -2.02 10.65 12.53
N PRO A 155 -3.13 10.72 13.28
CA PRO A 155 -3.30 9.94 14.51
C PRO A 155 -3.30 8.42 14.29
N LEU A 156 -3.48 7.95 13.05
CA LEU A 156 -3.50 6.52 12.70
C LEU A 156 -2.09 5.91 12.63
N ARG A 157 -1.02 6.72 12.56
CA ARG A 157 0.30 6.24 12.13
C ARG A 157 1.18 5.57 13.19
N ASN A 158 0.78 5.60 14.44
CA ASN A 158 1.55 4.98 15.53
C ASN A 158 0.66 3.97 16.25
N LEU A 159 1.16 2.81 16.64
CA LEU A 159 0.44 1.92 17.56
C LEU A 159 1.29 1.80 18.82
N GLU A 160 1.00 2.63 19.84
CA GLU A 160 1.87 2.70 21.03
C GLU A 160 1.54 1.59 22.04
N ASN A 161 0.26 1.22 22.15
CA ASN A 161 -0.18 0.14 23.04
C ASN A 161 -1.46 -0.57 22.51
N PRO A 162 -1.88 -1.71 23.11
CA PRO A 162 -3.09 -2.42 22.70
C PRO A 162 -4.39 -1.62 22.83
N SER A 163 -4.51 -0.75 23.83
CA SER A 163 -5.69 0.10 24.02
C SER A 163 -5.83 1.15 22.91
N ASP A 164 -4.70 1.66 22.42
CA ASP A 164 -4.66 2.58 21.29
C ASP A 164 -5.09 1.93 19.98
N LEU A 165 -4.82 0.63 19.81
CA LEU A 165 -5.22 -0.11 18.61
C LEU A 165 -6.74 -0.11 18.43
N LYS A 166 -7.52 -0.33 19.49
CA LYS A 166 -8.99 -0.25 19.45
C LYS A 166 -9.46 1.13 18.99
N ASN A 167 -8.94 2.19 19.62
CA ASN A 167 -9.31 3.57 19.31
C ASN A 167 -8.93 3.96 17.88
N LYS A 168 -7.72 3.59 17.44
CA LYS A 168 -7.23 3.86 16.09
C LYS A 168 -7.97 3.05 15.04
N MET A 169 -8.38 1.82 15.32
CA MET A 169 -9.23 1.03 14.43
C MET A 169 -10.60 1.70 14.24
N ARG A 170 -11.23 2.19 15.32
CA ARG A 170 -12.49 2.95 15.23
C ARG A 170 -12.32 4.21 14.38
N LEU A 171 -11.26 4.98 14.63
CA LEU A 171 -10.95 6.19 13.88
C LEU A 171 -10.73 5.88 12.39
N LEU A 172 -9.95 4.84 12.08
CA LEU A 172 -9.69 4.39 10.72
C LEU A 172 -10.98 3.99 9.99
N ILE A 173 -11.86 3.21 10.63
CA ILE A 173 -13.17 2.83 10.07
C ILE A 173 -14.01 4.06 9.74
N ASN A 174 -14.02 5.06 10.62
CA ASN A 174 -14.79 6.30 10.42
C ASN A 174 -14.23 7.12 9.26
N ILE A 175 -12.92 7.32 9.21
CA ILE A 175 -12.24 8.03 8.12
C ILE A 175 -12.49 7.30 6.79
N TYR A 176 -12.29 5.97 6.74
CA TYR A 176 -12.54 5.18 5.54
C TYR A 176 -13.99 5.33 5.06
N SER A 177 -14.97 5.21 5.96
CA SER A 177 -16.39 5.36 5.61
C SER A 177 -16.70 6.74 5.02
N LYS A 178 -16.11 7.80 5.59
CA LYS A 178 -16.24 9.17 5.11
C LYS A 178 -15.69 9.31 3.70
N TYR A 179 -14.46 8.86 3.46
CA TYR A 179 -13.82 9.00 2.15
C TYR A 179 -14.40 8.07 1.11
N ALA A 180 -14.91 6.88 1.47
CA ALA A 180 -15.57 5.97 0.52
C ALA A 180 -16.80 6.64 -0.09
N LYS A 181 -17.63 7.28 0.75
CA LYS A 181 -18.79 8.05 0.31
C LYS A 181 -18.40 9.27 -0.52
N LYS A 182 -17.35 9.99 -0.13
CA LYS A 182 -16.84 11.13 -0.91
C LYS A 182 -16.32 10.70 -2.30
N THR A 183 -15.52 9.63 -2.36
CA THR A 183 -15.01 9.07 -3.62
C THR A 183 -16.13 8.59 -4.52
N ALA A 184 -17.13 7.91 -3.95
CA ALA A 184 -18.29 7.44 -4.70
C ALA A 184 -19.08 8.60 -5.31
N ASN A 185 -19.38 9.63 -4.52
CA ASN A 185 -20.08 10.81 -5.00
C ASN A 185 -19.28 11.57 -6.08
N LEU A 186 -17.98 11.77 -5.86
CA LEU A 186 -17.11 12.51 -6.78
C LEU A 186 -16.99 11.82 -8.14
N ASN A 187 -16.91 10.48 -8.15
CA ASN A 187 -16.70 9.68 -9.34
C ASN A 187 -17.99 9.05 -9.89
N SER A 188 -19.16 9.43 -9.35
CA SER A 188 -20.45 8.83 -9.71
C SER A 188 -20.49 7.30 -9.60
N LEU A 189 -19.80 6.75 -8.58
CA LEU A 189 -19.77 5.31 -8.28
C LEU A 189 -20.87 4.97 -7.29
N THR A 190 -21.28 3.70 -7.31
CA THR A 190 -22.24 3.17 -6.34
C THR A 190 -21.51 2.73 -5.07
N TYR A 191 -21.98 3.21 -3.91
CA TYR A 191 -21.52 2.75 -2.60
C TYR A 191 -22.70 2.25 -1.76
N THR A 192 -22.66 0.98 -1.36
CA THR A 192 -23.76 0.36 -0.60
C THR A 192 -23.44 0.32 0.88
N SER A 193 -24.11 1.16 1.68
CA SER A 193 -23.94 1.22 3.15
C SER A 193 -24.37 -0.06 3.89
N LYS A 194 -25.03 -1.02 3.23
CA LYS A 194 -25.50 -2.27 3.84
C LYS A 194 -24.37 -3.09 4.46
N GLN A 195 -23.25 -3.25 3.74
CA GLN A 195 -22.10 -4.00 4.23
C GLN A 195 -21.35 -3.26 5.34
N GLU A 196 -21.14 -1.95 5.16
CA GLU A 196 -20.58 -1.06 6.19
C GLU A 196 -21.35 -1.22 7.51
N ASN A 197 -22.68 -1.10 7.48
CA ASN A 197 -23.52 -1.17 8.67
C ASN A 197 -23.41 -2.55 9.36
N LYS A 198 -23.53 -3.63 8.58
CA LYS A 198 -23.41 -5.00 9.10
C LYS A 198 -22.05 -5.24 9.77
N VAL A 199 -20.96 -4.76 9.16
CA VAL A 199 -19.61 -4.93 9.71
C VAL A 199 -19.40 -4.04 10.94
N LYS A 200 -19.88 -2.79 10.93
CA LYS A 200 -19.83 -1.91 12.10
C LYS A 200 -20.57 -2.50 13.30
N GLU A 201 -21.78 -3.03 13.10
CA GLU A 201 -22.54 -3.73 14.13
C GLU A 201 -21.80 -4.93 14.70
N TYR A 202 -21.18 -5.74 13.83
CA TYR A 202 -20.38 -6.90 14.24
C TYR A 202 -19.15 -6.49 15.06
N VAL A 203 -18.37 -5.54 14.55
CA VAL A 203 -17.09 -5.12 15.12
C VAL A 203 -17.28 -4.35 16.42
N ASN A 204 -18.38 -3.62 16.57
CA ASN A 204 -18.70 -2.91 17.82
C ASN A 204 -18.72 -3.86 19.03
N LYS A 205 -19.09 -5.14 18.86
CA LYS A 205 -19.06 -6.13 19.96
C LYS A 205 -17.64 -6.36 20.51
N TYR A 206 -16.62 -6.23 19.67
CA TYR A 206 -15.22 -6.47 20.00
C TYR A 206 -14.50 -5.18 20.40
N LEU A 207 -14.93 -4.05 19.86
CA LEU A 207 -14.31 -2.76 20.12
C LEU A 207 -14.95 -2.00 21.28
N ALA A 208 -16.18 -2.30 21.72
CA ALA A 208 -16.93 -1.54 22.74
C ALA A 208 -16.41 -1.69 24.17
N ASN A 209 -15.81 -2.83 24.49
CA ASN A 209 -15.11 -3.11 25.75
C ASN A 209 -13.60 -2.93 25.59
#